data_AF-A0A951LVP0-F1
#
_entry.id   AF-A0A951LVP0-F1
#
_cell.length_a   1.000
_cell.length_b   1.000
_cell.length_c   1.000
_cell.angle_alpha   90.00
_cell.angle_beta   90.00
_cell.angle_gamma   90.00
#
_symmetry.space_group_name_H-M   'P 1'
#
loop_
_entity.id
_entity.type
_entity.pdbx_description
1 polymer ?
#
loop_
_entity_poly.entity_id
_entity_poly.type
_entity_poly.pdbx_seq_one_letter_code
_entity_poly.pdbx_strand_id
1 'polypeptide(L)'
;MPAFLCTACGTQYPPSDAPPKACVICEEERQYVPPTGQGWTTLDKLKIDRRNSWREYEPGVTGIGTDPNFAIGQRAILIETPNGNVLWDCIAFLDAATIATIKARGGLKAIAISHPHFYTTNGEWSRAFDCPIYMHAADKKWVQNPHPNIKHWEGETHQLLPDVTLIRCGGHFPGGTVLHWAKGAGGKGIVCSGDILAVTADRKWLSFLRSYPNWIPCSVPEVKAIGKAMQPFAFEVLYGHYFDRVISANAKGVFEKSVARYIANIEGTARKPGE
;
A
#
# COMPACT_ATOMS: atom_id res chain seq x y z
N MET A 1 21.72 18.97 4.32
CA MET A 1 22.00 17.52 4.30
C MET A 1 20.92 16.82 3.49
N PRO A 2 21.27 15.83 2.66
CA PRO A 2 20.27 15.04 1.93
C PRO A 2 19.54 14.06 2.85
N ALA A 3 18.29 13.75 2.54
CA ALA A 3 17.59 12.59 3.09
C ALA A 3 17.87 11.36 2.22
N PHE A 4 18.31 10.27 2.83
CA PHE A 4 18.69 9.04 2.12
C PHE A 4 17.51 8.08 1.95
N LEU A 5 17.47 7.43 0.80
CA LEU A 5 16.50 6.40 0.44
C LEU A 5 17.19 5.05 0.34
N CYS A 6 16.63 4.04 1.00
CA CYS A 6 17.03 2.65 0.77
C CYS A 6 16.69 2.27 -0.68
N THR A 7 17.67 1.76 -1.45
CA THR A 7 17.44 1.39 -2.85
C THR A 7 16.57 0.14 -3.02
N ALA A 8 16.45 -0.69 -1.98
CA ALA A 8 15.67 -1.92 -2.00
C ALA A 8 14.19 -1.68 -1.68
N CYS A 9 13.88 -0.96 -0.59
CA CYS A 9 12.49 -0.76 -0.13
C CYS A 9 11.96 0.66 -0.30
N GLY A 10 12.80 1.64 -0.68
CA GLY A 10 12.39 3.02 -0.92
C GLY A 10 12.09 3.82 0.35
N THR A 11 12.31 3.24 1.53
CA THR A 11 12.15 3.95 2.82
C THR A 11 13.14 5.11 2.91
N GLN A 12 12.62 6.29 3.22
CA GLN A 12 13.40 7.50 3.49
C GLN A 12 13.79 7.58 4.98
N TYR A 13 15.00 8.07 5.24
CA TYR A 13 15.50 8.38 6.57
C TYR A 13 15.72 9.90 6.73
N PRO A 14 15.77 10.42 7.96
CA PRO A 14 15.99 11.84 8.20
C PRO A 14 17.29 12.35 7.56
N PRO A 15 17.40 13.65 7.24
CA PRO A 15 18.60 14.22 6.67
C PRO A 15 19.85 13.99 7.53
N SER A 16 20.95 13.57 6.90
CA SER A 16 22.23 13.29 7.55
C SER A 16 23.41 13.50 6.59
N ASP A 17 24.64 13.57 7.11
CA ASP A 17 25.85 13.69 6.28
C ASP A 17 26.23 12.37 5.59
N ALA A 18 25.85 11.23 6.19
CA ALA A 18 26.10 9.89 5.67
C ALA A 18 24.81 9.06 5.74
N PRO A 19 24.63 8.07 4.83
CA PRO A 19 23.48 7.17 4.90
C PRO A 19 23.48 6.38 6.21
N PRO A 20 22.31 5.94 6.70
CA PRO A 20 22.25 5.11 7.90
C PRO A 20 22.96 3.77 7.67
N LYS A 21 23.48 3.19 8.75
CA LYS A 21 24.29 1.96 8.69
C LYS A 21 23.53 0.77 8.13
N ALA A 22 22.23 0.71 8.38
CA ALA A 22 21.33 -0.34 7.92
C ALA A 22 19.93 0.22 7.69
N CYS A 23 19.14 -0.48 6.87
CA CYS A 23 17.73 -0.17 6.71
C CYS A 23 16.91 -1.07 7.65
N VAL A 24 16.33 -0.49 8.70
CA VAL A 24 15.48 -1.18 9.69
C VAL A 24 14.36 -1.98 9.03
N ILE A 25 13.83 -1.48 7.91
CA ILE A 25 12.76 -2.13 7.16
C ILE A 25 13.28 -3.35 6.38
N CYS A 26 14.49 -3.30 5.80
CA CYS A 26 15.07 -4.42 5.06
C CYS A 26 15.67 -5.51 5.94
N GLU A 27 16.12 -5.17 7.16
CA GLU A 27 16.61 -6.15 8.14
C GLU A 27 15.48 -6.92 8.83
N GLU A 28 14.25 -6.49 8.64
CA GLU A 28 13.07 -7.16 9.18
C GLU A 28 12.64 -8.33 8.27
N GLU A 29 12.17 -9.44 8.86
CA GLU A 29 11.82 -10.70 8.16
C GLU A 29 10.78 -10.56 7.03
N ARG A 30 10.03 -9.46 7.02
CA ARG A 30 8.98 -9.14 6.04
C ARG A 30 9.51 -8.43 4.81
N GLN A 31 10.81 -8.16 4.80
CA GLN A 31 11.59 -7.69 3.68
C GLN A 31 12.92 -8.46 3.64
N TYR A 32 13.90 -7.95 2.90
CA TYR A 32 15.24 -8.49 2.83
C TYR A 32 16.26 -7.39 2.50
N VAL A 33 17.51 -7.63 2.89
CA VAL A 33 18.67 -6.94 2.32
C VAL A 33 19.06 -7.65 1.02
N PRO A 34 19.22 -6.94 -0.11
CA PRO A 34 19.62 -7.57 -1.36
C PRO A 34 20.93 -8.35 -1.23
N PRO A 35 21.14 -9.44 -2.00
CA PRO A 35 22.40 -10.18 -1.99
C PRO A 35 23.64 -9.35 -2.33
N THR A 36 23.45 -8.26 -3.07
CA THR A 36 24.50 -7.27 -3.39
C THR A 36 24.81 -6.31 -2.23
N GLY A 37 24.11 -6.44 -1.10
CA GLY A 37 24.22 -5.56 0.06
C GLY A 37 23.21 -4.41 0.06
N GLN A 38 23.24 -3.64 1.17
CA GLN A 38 22.39 -2.48 1.39
C GLN A 38 22.88 -1.28 0.55
N GLY A 39 22.00 -0.69 -0.26
CA GLY A 39 22.28 0.49 -1.06
C GLY A 39 21.47 1.73 -0.64
N TRP A 40 22.01 2.91 -0.97
CA TRP A 40 21.43 4.21 -0.63
C TRP A 40 21.46 5.17 -1.82
N THR A 41 20.38 5.95 -1.98
CA THR A 41 20.26 7.01 -2.97
C THR A 41 19.55 8.24 -2.38
N THR A 42 19.27 9.25 -3.20
CA THR A 42 18.52 10.46 -2.83
C THR A 42 17.47 10.76 -3.90
N LEU A 43 16.47 11.57 -3.58
CA LEU A 43 15.48 12.01 -4.57
C LEU A 43 16.14 12.75 -5.75
N ASP A 44 17.15 13.57 -5.50
CA ASP A 44 17.84 14.31 -6.56
C ASP A 44 18.56 13.39 -7.55
N LYS A 45 19.12 12.27 -7.06
CA LYS A 45 19.68 11.25 -7.95
C LYS A 45 18.61 10.55 -8.78
N LEU A 46 17.46 10.24 -8.18
CA LEU A 46 16.35 9.60 -8.90
C LEU A 46 15.76 10.52 -9.99
N LYS A 47 15.78 11.84 -9.80
CA LYS A 47 15.25 12.79 -10.81
C LYS A 47 16.03 12.78 -12.13
N ILE A 48 17.25 12.24 -12.15
CA ILE A 48 18.09 12.20 -13.35
C ILE A 48 17.51 11.24 -14.39
N ASP A 49 16.95 10.10 -13.94
CA ASP A 49 16.63 8.97 -14.81
C ASP A 49 15.30 8.28 -14.47
N ARG A 50 14.46 8.88 -13.61
CA ARG A 50 13.11 8.40 -13.27
C ARG A 50 12.05 9.43 -13.62
N ARG A 51 10.88 8.92 -14.00
CA ARG A 51 9.62 9.66 -14.14
C ARG A 51 8.47 8.85 -13.55
N ASN A 52 7.32 9.47 -13.28
CA ASN A 52 6.13 8.71 -12.93
C ASN A 52 5.27 8.41 -14.16
N SER A 53 4.82 7.15 -14.24
CA SER A 53 3.87 6.60 -15.20
C SER A 53 2.47 6.54 -14.59
N TRP A 54 1.45 6.60 -15.44
CA TRP A 54 0.06 6.76 -15.02
C TRP A 54 -0.83 5.74 -15.76
N ARG A 55 -1.82 5.19 -15.05
CA ARG A 55 -2.86 4.35 -15.65
C ARG A 55 -4.21 4.64 -15.02
N GLU A 56 -5.14 5.13 -15.82
CA GLU A 56 -6.53 5.24 -15.41
C GLU A 56 -7.21 3.86 -15.50
N TYR A 57 -7.92 3.48 -14.44
CA TYR A 57 -8.65 2.20 -14.39
C TYR A 57 -10.14 2.39 -14.61
N GLU A 58 -10.69 3.41 -13.95
CA GLU A 58 -12.08 3.82 -14.02
C GLU A 58 -12.15 5.31 -13.58
N PRO A 59 -13.27 6.00 -13.83
CA PRO A 59 -13.45 7.38 -13.40
C PRO A 59 -13.11 7.56 -11.91
N GLY A 60 -12.17 8.46 -11.64
CA GLY A 60 -11.70 8.77 -10.29
C GLY A 60 -10.70 7.79 -9.68
N VAL A 61 -10.20 6.80 -10.43
CA VAL A 61 -9.16 5.88 -9.94
C VAL A 61 -7.99 5.81 -10.92
N THR A 62 -6.83 6.33 -10.50
CA THR A 62 -5.61 6.35 -11.32
C THR A 62 -4.42 5.78 -10.56
N GLY A 63 -3.74 4.79 -11.12
CA GLY A 63 -2.48 4.28 -10.62
C GLY A 63 -1.30 5.17 -11.04
N ILE A 64 -0.35 5.38 -10.14
CA ILE A 64 0.87 6.16 -10.33
C ILE A 64 2.06 5.30 -9.91
N GLY A 65 3.03 5.09 -10.79
CA GLY A 65 4.23 4.29 -10.46
C GLY A 65 5.47 4.78 -11.19
N THR A 66 6.63 4.60 -10.57
CA THR A 66 7.91 5.10 -11.09
C THR A 66 8.43 4.25 -12.24
N ASP A 67 8.86 4.89 -13.32
CA ASP A 67 9.49 4.25 -14.50
C ASP A 67 10.87 4.88 -14.81
N PRO A 68 11.93 4.06 -14.99
CA PRO A 68 12.01 2.63 -14.66
C PRO A 68 11.67 2.34 -13.19
N ASN A 69 11.28 1.09 -12.87
CA ASN A 69 10.93 0.69 -11.52
C ASN A 69 12.02 1.06 -10.50
N PHE A 70 11.60 1.51 -9.31
CA PHE A 70 12.50 1.80 -8.20
C PHE A 70 12.02 1.10 -6.93
N ALA A 71 12.97 0.60 -6.14
CA ALA A 71 12.71 -0.17 -4.92
C ALA A 71 11.75 -1.33 -5.18
N ILE A 72 10.65 -1.44 -4.41
CA ILE A 72 9.65 -2.49 -4.57
C ILE A 72 8.93 -2.39 -5.93
N GLY A 73 8.90 -1.22 -6.56
CA GLY A 73 8.19 -1.01 -7.83
C GLY A 73 6.67 -0.99 -7.69
N GLN A 74 6.17 -0.72 -6.49
CA GLN A 74 4.74 -0.54 -6.23
C GLN A 74 4.20 0.71 -6.93
N ARG A 75 2.87 0.80 -7.02
CA ARG A 75 2.13 2.00 -7.42
C ARG A 75 1.45 2.64 -6.21
N ALA A 76 1.30 3.95 -6.25
CA ALA A 76 0.28 4.67 -5.50
C ALA A 76 -1.03 4.70 -6.31
N ILE A 77 -2.16 4.94 -5.65
CA ILE A 77 -3.46 5.10 -6.32
C ILE A 77 -4.04 6.46 -5.92
N LEU A 78 -4.27 7.32 -6.90
CA LEU A 78 -5.03 8.55 -6.73
C LEU A 78 -6.53 8.20 -6.84
N ILE A 79 -7.27 8.50 -5.77
CA ILE A 79 -8.71 8.32 -5.66
C ILE A 79 -9.35 9.71 -5.62
N GLU A 80 -10.11 10.06 -6.65
CA GLU A 80 -10.79 11.34 -6.75
C GLU A 80 -12.26 11.17 -6.37
N THR A 81 -12.67 11.88 -5.32
CA THR A 81 -14.03 11.83 -4.81
C THR A 81 -14.64 13.24 -4.78
N PRO A 82 -15.98 13.37 -4.75
CA PRO A 82 -16.62 14.67 -4.55
C PRO A 82 -16.21 15.39 -3.26
N ASN A 83 -15.63 14.67 -2.28
CA ASN A 83 -15.25 15.21 -0.98
C ASN A 83 -13.74 15.53 -0.86
N GLY A 84 -13.01 15.42 -1.97
CA GLY A 84 -11.57 15.62 -2.06
C GLY A 84 -10.82 14.35 -2.48
N ASN A 85 -9.58 14.52 -2.91
CA ASN A 85 -8.75 13.43 -3.42
C ASN A 85 -7.93 12.78 -2.30
N VAL A 86 -7.77 11.46 -2.38
CA VAL A 86 -6.93 10.67 -1.49
C VAL A 86 -5.82 10.01 -2.31
N LEU A 87 -4.59 10.08 -1.81
CA LEU A 87 -3.53 9.20 -2.29
C LEU A 87 -3.46 7.96 -1.40
N TRP A 88 -3.75 6.81 -1.98
CA TRP A 88 -3.59 5.51 -1.34
C TRP A 88 -2.20 4.94 -1.63
N ASP A 89 -1.46 4.64 -0.55
CA ASP A 89 -0.06 4.28 -0.55
C ASP A 89 0.86 5.35 -1.17
N CYS A 90 2.16 5.27 -0.87
CA CYS A 90 3.16 6.16 -1.48
C CYS A 90 4.19 5.37 -2.29
N ILE A 91 4.65 6.00 -3.36
CA ILE A 91 5.89 5.65 -4.06
C ILE A 91 6.99 6.63 -3.68
N ALA A 92 8.25 6.17 -3.72
CA ALA A 92 9.36 7.00 -3.27
C ALA A 92 9.59 8.22 -4.18
N PHE A 93 9.47 8.07 -5.50
CA PHE A 93 9.80 9.13 -6.44
C PHE A 93 8.68 10.17 -6.56
N LEU A 94 9.04 11.44 -6.39
CA LEU A 94 8.16 12.59 -6.56
C LEU A 94 8.89 13.70 -7.31
N ASP A 95 8.32 14.14 -8.42
CA ASP A 95 8.84 15.21 -9.27
C ASP A 95 7.83 16.35 -9.46
N ALA A 96 8.29 17.47 -10.02
CA ALA A 96 7.46 18.66 -10.23
C ALA A 96 6.28 18.39 -11.19
N ALA A 97 6.47 17.53 -12.20
CA ALA A 97 5.42 17.17 -13.16
C ALA A 97 4.28 16.38 -12.51
N THR A 98 4.60 15.44 -11.62
CA THR A 98 3.62 14.69 -10.82
C THR A 98 2.85 15.64 -9.91
N ILE A 99 3.56 16.54 -9.21
CA ILE A 99 2.93 17.52 -8.32
C ILE A 99 1.96 18.41 -9.10
N ALA A 100 2.39 18.96 -10.24
CA ALA A 100 1.56 19.82 -11.07
C ALA A 100 0.32 19.08 -11.59
N THR A 101 0.48 17.85 -12.07
CA THR A 101 -0.62 17.00 -12.55
C THR A 101 -1.67 16.77 -11.45
N ILE A 102 -1.26 16.41 -10.23
CA ILE A 102 -2.20 16.16 -9.13
C ILE A 102 -2.86 17.46 -8.67
N LYS A 103 -2.12 18.59 -8.61
CA LYS A 103 -2.70 19.90 -8.28
C LYS A 103 -3.75 20.34 -9.29
N ALA A 104 -3.50 20.11 -10.59
CA ALA A 104 -4.47 20.39 -11.65
C ALA A 104 -5.75 19.54 -11.51
N ARG A 105 -5.66 18.36 -10.88
CA ARG A 105 -6.77 17.47 -10.56
C ARG A 105 -7.45 17.77 -9.20
N GLY A 106 -7.12 18.89 -8.56
CA GLY A 106 -7.72 19.29 -7.27
C GLY A 106 -6.85 19.02 -6.04
N GLY A 107 -5.59 18.62 -6.22
CA GLY A 107 -4.64 18.39 -5.12
C GLY A 107 -4.92 17.11 -4.35
N LEU A 108 -4.43 17.02 -3.11
CA LEU A 108 -4.70 15.92 -2.18
C LEU A 108 -5.29 16.48 -0.89
N LYS A 109 -6.37 15.87 -0.41
CA LYS A 109 -6.95 16.16 0.90
C LYS A 109 -6.34 15.29 1.99
N ALA A 110 -5.93 14.07 1.65
CA ALA A 110 -5.24 13.17 2.55
C ALA A 110 -4.35 12.17 1.79
N ILE A 111 -3.33 11.68 2.49
CA ILE A 111 -2.58 10.47 2.13
C ILE A 111 -2.97 9.41 3.14
N ALA A 112 -3.28 8.19 2.71
CA ALA A 112 -3.48 7.05 3.60
C ALA A 112 -2.62 5.89 3.11
N ILE A 113 -1.94 5.20 4.04
CA ILE A 113 -0.94 4.18 3.68
C ILE A 113 -1.26 2.86 4.36
N SER A 114 -1.19 1.79 3.58
CA SER A 114 -1.53 0.43 3.99
C SER A 114 -0.64 -0.08 5.12
N HIS A 115 0.67 0.02 4.98
CA HIS A 115 1.66 -0.55 5.91
C HIS A 115 3.08 -0.01 5.64
N PRO A 116 4.08 -0.31 6.50
CA PRO A 116 5.40 0.32 6.51
C PRO A 116 6.23 0.27 5.22
N HIS A 117 6.11 -0.78 4.40
CA HIS A 117 6.88 -0.83 3.15
C HIS A 117 6.51 0.29 2.17
N PHE A 118 5.28 0.81 2.27
CA PHE A 118 4.78 1.85 1.39
C PHE A 118 4.83 3.25 2.01
N TYR A 119 5.45 3.41 3.18
CA TYR A 119 5.67 4.72 3.80
C TYR A 119 6.61 5.60 2.95
N THR A 120 7.63 5.00 2.33
CA THR A 120 8.54 5.63 1.36
C THR A 120 8.95 7.07 1.71
N THR A 121 8.58 8.05 0.88
CA THR A 121 8.82 9.49 1.02
C THR A 121 7.56 10.26 1.42
N ASN A 122 6.67 9.65 2.21
CA ASN A 122 5.38 10.25 2.60
C ASN A 122 5.48 11.71 3.10
N GLY A 123 6.55 12.09 3.79
CA GLY A 123 6.78 13.45 4.25
C GLY A 123 6.98 14.44 3.09
N GLU A 124 7.64 14.03 2.01
CA GLU A 124 7.81 14.86 0.81
C GLU A 124 6.49 15.04 0.05
N TRP A 125 5.70 13.97 -0.07
CA TRP A 125 4.35 14.05 -0.61
C TRP A 125 3.47 14.98 0.23
N SER A 126 3.43 14.80 1.54
CA SER A 126 2.66 15.65 2.45
C SER A 126 3.07 17.12 2.37
N ARG A 127 4.37 17.42 2.27
CA ARG A 127 4.87 18.79 2.09
C ARG A 127 4.46 19.40 0.75
N ALA A 128 4.47 18.62 -0.34
CA ALA A 128 4.12 19.11 -1.67
C ALA A 128 2.64 19.47 -1.81
N PHE A 129 1.77 18.79 -1.07
CA PHE A 129 0.31 18.92 -1.13
C PHE A 129 -0.33 19.55 0.11
N ASP A 130 0.46 19.83 1.15
CA ASP A 130 0.01 20.36 2.45
C ASP A 130 -1.16 19.57 3.05
N CYS A 131 -1.01 18.25 3.12
CA CYS A 131 -2.09 17.36 3.56
C CYS A 131 -1.65 16.35 4.64
N PRO A 132 -2.57 15.90 5.51
CA PRO A 132 -2.31 14.88 6.52
C PRO A 132 -1.95 13.52 5.92
N ILE A 133 -1.16 12.74 6.65
CA ILE A 133 -0.80 11.35 6.33
C ILE A 133 -1.41 10.44 7.40
N TYR A 134 -2.26 9.51 7.00
CA TYR A 134 -2.93 8.57 7.90
C TYR A 134 -2.26 7.20 7.86
N MET A 135 -1.88 6.72 9.05
CA MET A 135 -1.27 5.39 9.26
C MET A 135 -1.84 4.80 10.54
N HIS A 136 -2.02 3.48 10.60
CA HIS A 136 -2.52 2.85 11.82
C HIS A 136 -1.47 2.92 12.95
N ALA A 137 -1.90 3.19 14.19
CA ALA A 137 -1.01 3.40 15.34
C ALA A 137 -0.16 2.18 15.71
N ALA A 138 -0.66 0.96 15.44
CA ALA A 138 0.07 -0.29 15.70
C ALA A 138 1.40 -0.39 14.92
N ASP A 139 1.53 0.36 13.82
CA ASP A 139 2.72 0.37 12.98
C ASP A 139 3.61 1.61 13.19
N LYS A 140 3.27 2.47 14.16
CA LYS A 140 3.99 3.73 14.44
C LYS A 140 5.50 3.56 14.60
N LYS A 141 5.95 2.45 15.21
CA LYS A 141 7.38 2.18 15.43
C LYS A 141 8.19 2.03 14.13
N TRP A 142 7.52 1.79 13.00
CA TRP A 142 8.17 1.60 11.71
C TRP A 142 8.38 2.91 10.94
N VAL A 143 7.89 4.04 11.45
CA VAL A 143 8.12 5.37 10.85
C VAL A 143 9.59 5.76 11.01
N GLN A 144 10.36 5.65 9.93
CA GLN A 144 11.80 5.96 9.93
C GLN A 144 12.10 7.45 9.74
N ASN A 145 11.24 8.18 9.01
CA ASN A 145 11.35 9.64 8.84
C ASN A 145 10.09 10.32 9.38
N PRO A 146 10.09 10.78 10.65
CA PRO A 146 8.94 11.44 11.26
C PRO A 146 8.54 12.73 10.54
N HIS A 147 7.24 13.03 10.53
CA HIS A 147 6.71 14.24 9.92
C HIS A 147 5.49 14.76 10.74
N PRO A 148 5.34 16.08 10.95
CA PRO A 148 4.28 16.64 11.81
C PRO A 148 2.85 16.37 11.29
N ASN A 149 2.70 16.14 9.98
CA ASN A 149 1.40 15.83 9.38
C ASN A 149 0.99 14.35 9.51
N ILE A 150 1.83 13.50 10.12
CA ILE A 150 1.45 12.10 10.39
C ILE A 150 0.37 12.07 11.48
N LYS A 151 -0.75 11.45 11.16
CA LYS A 151 -1.89 11.19 12.03
C LYS A 151 -2.01 9.68 12.22
N HIS A 152 -1.74 9.23 13.44
CA HIS A 152 -2.01 7.85 13.80
C HIS A 152 -3.48 7.69 14.16
N TRP A 153 -4.13 6.70 13.56
CA TRP A 153 -5.49 6.32 13.91
C TRP A 153 -5.47 4.93 14.58
N GLU A 154 -6.51 4.65 15.37
CA GLU A 154 -6.63 3.45 16.19
C GLU A 154 -7.96 2.75 15.96
N GLY A 155 -8.06 1.49 16.40
CA GLY A 155 -9.27 0.68 16.28
C GLY A 155 -9.36 -0.09 14.96
N GLU A 156 -10.54 -0.60 14.66
CA GLU A 156 -10.75 -1.46 13.49
C GLU A 156 -11.06 -0.68 12.21
N THR A 157 -11.65 0.52 12.33
CA THR A 157 -12.00 1.37 11.18
C THR A 157 -11.81 2.84 11.48
N HIS A 158 -11.54 3.63 10.44
CA HIS A 158 -11.44 5.08 10.51
C HIS A 158 -12.09 5.72 9.27
N GLN A 159 -13.07 6.60 9.48
CA GLN A 159 -13.68 7.36 8.40
C GLN A 159 -12.72 8.47 7.95
N LEU A 160 -12.13 8.33 6.76
CA LEU A 160 -11.14 9.28 6.25
C LEU A 160 -11.80 10.49 5.60
N LEU A 161 -12.77 10.23 4.73
CA LEU A 161 -13.64 11.21 4.06
C LEU A 161 -15.05 10.61 3.99
N PRO A 162 -16.12 11.36 3.67
CA PRO A 162 -17.41 10.74 3.38
C PRO A 162 -17.26 9.68 2.28
N ASP A 163 -17.87 8.50 2.52
CA ASP A 163 -17.79 7.29 1.70
C ASP A 163 -16.41 6.60 1.61
N VAL A 164 -15.35 7.15 2.21
CA VAL A 164 -13.99 6.58 2.21
C VAL A 164 -13.58 6.16 3.63
N THR A 165 -13.37 4.86 3.80
CA THR A 165 -13.10 4.26 5.11
C THR A 165 -11.79 3.47 5.07
N LEU A 166 -10.93 3.68 6.06
CA LEU A 166 -9.77 2.84 6.33
C LEU A 166 -10.18 1.68 7.24
N ILE A 167 -9.69 0.49 6.96
CA ILE A 167 -10.03 -0.75 7.66
C ILE A 167 -8.74 -1.43 8.09
N ARG A 168 -8.61 -1.73 9.38
CA ARG A 168 -7.47 -2.48 9.91
C ARG A 168 -7.72 -3.96 9.69
N CYS A 169 -6.99 -4.54 8.74
CA CYS A 169 -7.02 -5.97 8.45
C CYS A 169 -5.95 -6.75 9.22
N GLY A 170 -4.82 -6.12 9.53
CA GLY A 170 -3.68 -6.81 10.13
C GLY A 170 -2.95 -7.73 9.13
N GLY A 171 -2.43 -8.86 9.62
CA GLY A 171 -1.72 -9.86 8.80
C GLY A 171 -0.27 -9.46 8.53
N HIS A 172 0.00 -8.86 7.36
CA HIS A 172 1.35 -8.48 6.94
C HIS A 172 2.06 -7.59 7.99
N PHE A 173 1.30 -6.65 8.56
CA PHE A 173 1.67 -5.86 9.73
C PHE A 173 0.47 -5.82 10.69
N PRO A 174 0.67 -5.67 12.02
CA PRO A 174 -0.45 -5.51 12.95
C PRO A 174 -1.38 -4.34 12.60
N GLY A 175 -0.84 -3.25 12.05
CA GLY A 175 -1.62 -2.11 11.55
C GLY A 175 -1.98 -2.19 10.07
N GLY A 176 -1.79 -3.34 9.42
CA GLY A 176 -2.07 -3.54 7.99
C GLY A 176 -3.46 -3.04 7.61
N THR A 177 -3.51 -2.05 6.74
CA THR A 177 -4.72 -1.27 6.41
C THR A 177 -5.12 -1.49 4.97
N VAL A 178 -6.44 -1.50 4.71
CA VAL A 178 -7.01 -1.35 3.36
C VAL A 178 -7.92 -0.13 3.33
N LEU A 179 -8.07 0.48 2.15
CA LEU A 179 -9.03 1.56 1.91
C LEU A 179 -10.24 1.02 1.16
N HIS A 180 -11.42 1.36 1.64
CA HIS A 180 -12.69 1.13 0.97
C HIS A 180 -13.29 2.47 0.53
N TRP A 181 -13.74 2.57 -0.72
CA TRP A 181 -14.53 3.70 -1.19
C TRP A 181 -15.88 3.20 -1.71
N ALA A 182 -16.95 3.51 -0.97
CA ALA A 182 -18.29 2.97 -1.22
C ALA A 182 -18.90 3.44 -2.55
N LYS A 183 -18.52 4.63 -3.05
CA LYS A 183 -19.05 5.18 -4.30
C LYS A 183 -18.25 4.82 -5.55
N GLY A 184 -17.10 4.15 -5.39
CA GLY A 184 -16.32 3.63 -6.52
C GLY A 184 -17.08 2.56 -7.32
N ALA A 185 -16.59 2.21 -8.51
CA ALA A 185 -17.22 1.22 -9.40
C ALA A 185 -18.71 1.49 -9.66
N GLY A 186 -19.07 2.75 -9.90
CA GLY A 186 -20.46 3.17 -10.13
C GLY A 186 -21.36 2.96 -8.90
N GLY A 187 -20.84 3.14 -7.69
CA GLY A 187 -21.59 2.96 -6.45
C GLY A 187 -21.61 1.52 -5.90
N LYS A 188 -20.84 0.60 -6.50
CA LYS A 188 -20.72 -0.79 -6.05
C LYS A 188 -19.56 -1.02 -5.09
N GLY A 189 -18.72 -0.01 -4.89
CA GLY A 189 -17.60 0.00 -3.96
C GLY A 189 -16.31 -0.53 -4.58
N ILE A 190 -15.19 0.05 -4.16
CA ILE A 190 -13.84 -0.42 -4.48
C ILE A 190 -13.04 -0.67 -3.19
N VAL A 191 -12.03 -1.54 -3.29
CA VAL A 191 -11.00 -1.70 -2.24
C VAL A 191 -9.61 -1.47 -2.84
N CYS A 192 -8.80 -0.66 -2.18
CA CYS A 192 -7.36 -0.57 -2.43
C CYS A 192 -6.64 -1.27 -1.27
N SER A 193 -5.91 -2.35 -1.57
CA SER A 193 -5.40 -3.26 -0.54
C SER A 193 -3.88 -3.25 -0.35
N GLY A 194 -3.14 -2.60 -1.25
CA GLY A 194 -1.69 -2.78 -1.31
C GLY A 194 -1.34 -4.26 -1.53
N ASP A 195 -0.57 -4.85 -0.61
CA ASP A 195 -0.32 -6.30 -0.54
C ASP A 195 -0.97 -6.98 0.68
N ILE A 196 -1.73 -6.25 1.52
CA ILE A 196 -2.50 -6.81 2.64
C ILE A 196 -3.49 -7.87 2.15
N LEU A 197 -4.17 -7.55 1.04
CA LEU A 197 -4.92 -8.51 0.23
C LEU A 197 -4.17 -8.68 -1.09
N ALA A 198 -3.24 -9.63 -1.12
CA ALA A 198 -2.33 -9.82 -2.25
C ALA A 198 -3.06 -10.45 -3.44
N VAL A 199 -3.37 -9.65 -4.47
CA VAL A 199 -3.91 -10.17 -5.74
C VAL A 199 -2.91 -11.12 -6.38
N THR A 200 -3.36 -12.31 -6.77
CA THR A 200 -2.51 -13.30 -7.45
C THR A 200 -2.32 -12.96 -8.92
N ALA A 201 -1.32 -13.57 -9.57
CA ALA A 201 -0.96 -13.28 -10.96
C ALA A 201 -2.12 -13.50 -11.95
N ASP A 202 -2.97 -14.50 -11.71
CA ASP A 202 -4.14 -14.79 -12.55
C ASP A 202 -5.32 -13.82 -12.31
N ARG A 203 -5.24 -12.96 -11.29
CA ARG A 203 -6.27 -11.98 -10.90
C ARG A 203 -7.61 -12.60 -10.54
N LYS A 204 -7.63 -13.89 -10.21
CA LYS A 204 -8.84 -14.64 -9.85
C LYS A 204 -8.90 -15.00 -8.37
N TRP A 205 -7.84 -14.69 -7.63
CA TRP A 205 -7.68 -15.00 -6.22
C TRP A 205 -6.86 -13.94 -5.48
N LEU A 206 -6.90 -14.08 -4.16
CA LEU A 206 -6.03 -13.40 -3.23
C LEU A 206 -5.16 -14.42 -2.48
N SER A 207 -4.01 -13.95 -1.99
CA SER A 207 -3.19 -14.59 -0.97
C SER A 207 -3.03 -13.65 0.23
N PHE A 208 -2.52 -14.18 1.34
CA PHE A 208 -2.35 -13.46 2.59
C PHE A 208 -0.97 -13.79 3.15
N LEU A 209 -0.02 -12.87 3.06
CA LEU A 209 1.37 -13.13 3.41
C LEU A 209 1.81 -12.27 4.59
N ARG A 210 2.45 -12.92 5.57
CA ARG A 210 3.18 -12.23 6.62
C ARG A 210 4.41 -11.57 6.02
N SER A 211 5.15 -12.26 5.16
CA SER A 211 6.26 -11.72 4.37
C SER A 211 6.01 -12.02 2.90
N TYR A 212 5.69 -10.99 2.13
CA TYR A 212 5.49 -11.13 0.68
C TYR A 212 6.76 -11.60 -0.05
N PRO A 213 7.94 -10.97 0.14
CA PRO A 213 9.13 -11.33 -0.63
C PRO A 213 9.73 -12.68 -0.22
N ASN A 214 9.55 -13.10 1.04
CA ASN A 214 10.07 -14.37 1.55
C ASN A 214 9.01 -15.48 1.58
N TRP A 215 7.82 -15.22 1.02
CA TRP A 215 6.69 -16.16 0.92
C TRP A 215 6.25 -16.76 2.26
N ILE A 216 6.37 -15.99 3.35
CA ILE A 216 5.91 -16.45 4.67
C ILE A 216 4.40 -16.25 4.75
N PRO A 217 3.61 -17.32 4.96
CA PRO A 217 2.16 -17.24 5.03
C PRO A 217 1.69 -16.47 6.27
N CYS A 218 0.57 -15.76 6.15
CA CYS A 218 -0.24 -15.45 7.34
C CYS A 218 -0.79 -16.74 7.94
N SER A 219 -0.97 -16.75 9.26
CA SER A 219 -1.59 -17.83 10.01
C SER A 219 -3.11 -17.86 9.81
N VAL A 220 -3.74 -19.00 10.14
CA VAL A 220 -5.19 -19.15 10.08
C VAL A 220 -5.94 -18.11 10.92
N PRO A 221 -5.58 -17.83 12.19
CA PRO A 221 -6.25 -16.79 12.97
C PRO A 221 -6.17 -15.41 12.32
N GLU A 222 -5.03 -15.04 11.75
CA GLU A 222 -4.85 -13.75 11.04
C GLU A 222 -5.77 -13.66 9.82
N VAL A 223 -5.84 -14.72 8.99
CA VAL A 223 -6.69 -14.73 7.80
C VAL A 223 -8.19 -14.74 8.16
N LYS A 224 -8.57 -15.44 9.25
CA LYS A 224 -9.94 -15.36 9.80
C LYS A 224 -10.28 -13.94 10.28
N ALA A 225 -9.33 -13.24 10.91
CA ALA A 225 -9.51 -11.86 11.34
C ALA A 225 -9.67 -10.90 10.14
N ILE A 226 -8.85 -11.05 9.09
CA ILE A 226 -9.01 -10.30 7.82
C ILE A 226 -10.40 -10.55 7.22
N GLY A 227 -10.83 -11.81 7.16
CA GLY A 227 -12.17 -12.22 6.73
C GLY A 227 -13.28 -11.47 7.46
N LYS A 228 -13.19 -11.43 8.80
CA LYS A 228 -14.16 -10.73 9.67
C LYS A 228 -14.13 -9.20 9.45
N ALA A 229 -12.95 -8.60 9.36
CA ALA A 229 -12.81 -7.14 9.18
C ALA A 229 -13.46 -6.65 7.87
N MET A 230 -13.31 -7.42 6.79
CA MET A 230 -13.85 -7.08 5.47
C MET A 230 -15.31 -7.50 5.26
N GLN A 231 -15.88 -8.32 6.15
CA GLN A 231 -17.25 -8.83 6.00
C GLN A 231 -18.29 -7.72 5.75
N PRO A 232 -18.31 -6.59 6.50
CA PRO A 232 -19.37 -5.58 6.38
C PRO A 232 -19.31 -4.76 5.08
N PHE A 233 -18.19 -4.80 4.36
CA PHE A 233 -17.94 -3.91 3.22
C PHE A 233 -18.29 -4.59 1.90
N ALA A 234 -19.12 -3.93 1.08
CA ALA A 234 -19.42 -4.31 -0.30
C ALA A 234 -18.42 -3.67 -1.26
N PHE A 235 -17.87 -4.45 -2.19
CA PHE A 235 -16.95 -3.95 -3.21
C PHE A 235 -16.96 -4.84 -4.46
N GLU A 236 -17.01 -4.21 -5.62
CA GLU A 236 -17.01 -4.87 -6.93
C GLU A 236 -15.59 -5.04 -7.48
N VAL A 237 -14.71 -4.07 -7.20
CA VAL A 237 -13.36 -3.99 -7.74
C VAL A 237 -12.34 -3.94 -6.61
N LEU A 238 -11.21 -4.62 -6.80
CA LEU A 238 -10.08 -4.58 -5.87
C LEU A 238 -8.77 -4.26 -6.60
N TYR A 239 -8.02 -3.31 -6.04
CA TYR A 239 -6.73 -2.84 -6.53
C TYR A 239 -5.60 -3.21 -5.55
N GLY A 240 -4.64 -4.01 -6.00
CA GLY A 240 -3.40 -4.32 -5.27
C GLY A 240 -2.29 -3.28 -5.44
N HIS A 241 -1.04 -3.67 -5.22
CA HIS A 241 0.14 -2.78 -5.25
C HIS A 241 0.86 -2.64 -6.60
N TYR A 242 0.61 -3.49 -7.60
CA TYR A 242 1.20 -3.37 -8.96
C TYR A 242 0.15 -3.08 -10.02
N PHE A 243 0.56 -2.40 -11.10
CA PHE A 243 -0.33 -1.93 -12.20
C PHE A 243 -1.30 -2.98 -12.76
N ASP A 244 -0.90 -4.25 -12.81
CA ASP A 244 -1.67 -5.37 -13.33
C ASP A 244 -2.42 -6.17 -12.24
N ARG A 245 -2.14 -5.93 -10.95
CA ARG A 245 -2.78 -6.59 -9.81
C ARG A 245 -4.11 -5.93 -9.49
N VAL A 246 -5.12 -6.26 -10.32
CA VAL A 246 -6.49 -5.74 -10.23
C VAL A 246 -7.48 -6.88 -10.44
N ILE A 247 -8.45 -7.00 -9.53
CA ILE A 247 -9.65 -7.84 -9.71
C ILE A 247 -10.77 -6.89 -10.13
N SER A 248 -11.14 -6.93 -11.41
CA SER A 248 -12.00 -5.91 -12.04
C SER A 248 -13.50 -6.16 -11.89
N ALA A 249 -13.92 -7.30 -11.35
CA ALA A 249 -15.32 -7.64 -11.12
C ALA A 249 -15.46 -8.72 -10.04
N ASN A 250 -16.60 -8.73 -9.34
CA ASN A 250 -16.93 -9.67 -8.27
C ASN A 250 -15.80 -9.82 -7.23
N ALA A 251 -15.12 -8.72 -6.88
CA ALA A 251 -13.98 -8.76 -5.98
C ALA A 251 -14.37 -9.28 -4.58
N LYS A 252 -15.57 -8.96 -4.08
CA LYS A 252 -16.09 -9.50 -2.82
C LYS A 252 -16.18 -11.03 -2.83
N GLY A 253 -16.80 -11.62 -3.85
CA GLY A 253 -16.89 -13.07 -3.98
C GLY A 253 -15.52 -13.72 -4.17
N VAL A 254 -14.61 -13.06 -4.89
CA VAL A 254 -13.21 -13.51 -5.02
C VAL A 254 -12.48 -13.49 -3.68
N PHE A 255 -12.71 -12.47 -2.85
CA PHE A 255 -12.14 -12.37 -1.52
C PHE A 255 -12.60 -13.52 -0.61
N GLU A 256 -13.91 -13.74 -0.51
CA GLU A 256 -14.49 -14.77 0.37
C GLU A 256 -13.99 -16.17 0.03
N LYS A 257 -14.01 -16.54 -1.26
CA LYS A 257 -13.48 -17.84 -1.71
C LYS A 257 -11.97 -17.94 -1.48
N SER A 258 -11.22 -16.84 -1.54
CA SER A 258 -9.77 -16.84 -1.32
C SER A 258 -9.44 -17.04 0.15
N VAL A 259 -10.18 -16.41 1.07
CA VAL A 259 -10.06 -16.64 2.52
C VAL A 259 -10.31 -18.11 2.85
N ALA A 260 -11.43 -18.68 2.38
CA ALA A 260 -11.77 -20.07 2.63
C ALA A 260 -10.72 -21.04 2.06
N ARG A 261 -10.31 -20.83 0.81
CA ARG A 261 -9.29 -21.65 0.15
C ARG A 261 -7.95 -21.57 0.88
N TYR A 262 -7.52 -20.38 1.28
CA TYR A 262 -6.24 -20.19 1.95
C TYR A 262 -6.22 -20.94 3.29
N ILE A 263 -7.26 -20.78 4.12
CA ILE A 263 -7.39 -21.49 5.39
C ILE A 263 -7.34 -23.00 5.18
N ALA A 264 -8.10 -23.53 4.22
CA ALA A 264 -8.12 -24.96 3.94
C ALA A 264 -6.74 -25.49 3.50
N ASN A 265 -5.93 -24.70 2.79
CA ASN A 265 -4.57 -25.11 2.41
C ASN A 265 -3.63 -25.14 3.62
N ILE A 266 -3.70 -24.15 4.50
CA ILE A 266 -2.87 -24.11 5.72
C ILE A 266 -3.27 -25.22 6.70
N GLU A 267 -4.56 -25.52 6.83
CA GLU A 267 -5.07 -26.59 7.70
C GLU A 267 -4.92 -28.00 7.08
N GLY A 268 -4.46 -28.10 5.83
CA GLY A 268 -4.32 -29.38 5.13
C GLY A 268 -5.64 -30.04 4.71
N THR A 269 -6.74 -29.29 4.69
CA THR A 269 -8.10 -29.78 4.35
C THR A 269 -8.52 -29.48 2.92
N ALA A 270 -7.68 -28.77 2.14
CA ALA A 270 -7.99 -28.39 0.76
C ALA A 270 -7.94 -29.54 -0.24
N ARG A 271 -7.14 -30.58 0.01
CA ARG A 271 -6.96 -31.74 -0.88
C ARG A 271 -7.77 -32.92 -0.40
N LYS A 272 -8.21 -33.75 -1.34
CA LYS A 272 -8.78 -35.05 -0.98
C LYS A 272 -7.67 -36.02 -0.55
N PRO A 273 -7.94 -36.98 0.34
CA PRO A 273 -6.97 -38.04 0.62
C PRO A 273 -6.55 -38.74 -0.69
N GLY A 274 -5.26 -38.70 -1.02
CA GLY A 274 -4.68 -39.35 -2.20
C GLY A 274 -4.36 -38.46 -3.41
N GLU A 275 -4.56 -37.14 -3.32
CA GLU A 275 -3.90 -36.13 -4.20
C GLU A 275 -2.49 -35.77 -3.73
#